data_AF-A0A8J7F0E8-F1
#
_entry.id   AF-A0A8J7F0E8-F1
#
_cell.length_a   1.000
_cell.length_b   1.000
_cell.length_c   1.000
_cell.angle_alpha   90.00
_cell.angle_beta   90.00
_cell.angle_gamma   90.00
#
_symmetry.space_group_name_H-M   'P 1'
#
loop_
_entity.id
_entity.type
_entity.pdbx_description
1 polymer ?
#
loop_
_entity_poly.entity_id
_entity_poly.type
_entity_poly.pdbx_seq_one_letter_code
_entity_poly.pdbx_strand_id
1 'polypeptide(L)'
;MSKLLTAFFLIIIENVKAFLHISEGGDKDMAKNTGKGYRRGAVDNRSQAYNPATEQWVKRNAETGQFMDVKQSGEPFKGVRKED
;
A
#
# COMPACT_ATOMS: atom_id res chain seq x y z
N MET A 1 9.75 43.23 9.74
CA MET A 1 10.41 42.24 10.63
C MET A 1 9.46 41.12 11.09
N SER A 2 8.19 41.38 11.40
CA SER A 2 7.27 40.30 11.87
C SER A 2 6.88 39.29 10.79
N LYS A 3 6.59 39.70 9.54
CA LYS A 3 6.13 38.79 8.48
C LYS A 3 7.13 37.69 8.10
N LEU A 4 8.42 38.01 8.12
CA LEU A 4 9.46 37.03 7.83
C LEU A 4 9.56 35.99 8.95
N LEU A 5 9.50 36.42 10.22
CA LEU A 5 9.52 35.52 11.37
C LEU A 5 8.28 34.61 11.40
N THR A 6 7.11 35.12 11.02
CA THR A 6 5.88 34.32 10.91
C THR A 6 5.95 33.30 9.78
N ALA A 7 6.53 33.65 8.63
CA ALA A 7 6.73 32.72 7.52
C ALA A 7 7.70 31.58 7.88
N PHE A 8 8.80 31.89 8.57
CA PHE A 8 9.72 30.85 9.08
C PHE A 8 9.04 29.94 10.11
N PHE A 9 8.24 30.51 11.01
CA PHE A 9 7.51 29.72 12.02
C PHE A 9 6.44 28.82 11.38
N LEU A 10 5.74 29.30 10.35
CA LEU A 10 4.78 28.51 9.57
C LEU A 10 5.46 27.37 8.79
N ILE A 11 6.60 27.63 8.16
CA ILE A 11 7.39 26.61 7.46
C ILE A 11 7.84 25.52 8.44
N ILE A 12 8.27 25.89 9.65
CA ILE A 12 8.65 24.91 10.68
C ILE A 12 7.43 24.06 11.06
N ILE A 13 6.26 24.67 11.29
CA ILE A 13 5.02 23.94 11.64
C ILE A 13 4.59 23.00 10.51
N GLU A 14 4.68 23.41 9.25
CA GLU A 14 4.34 22.56 8.11
C GLU A 14 5.31 21.38 7.94
N ASN A 15 6.61 21.61 8.08
CA ASN A 15 7.61 20.53 8.03
C ASN A 15 7.48 19.56 9.22
N VAL A 16 7.13 20.07 10.41
CA VAL A 16 6.83 19.25 11.59
C VAL A 16 5.52 18.45 11.41
N LYS A 17 4.49 19.02 10.77
CA LYS A 17 3.27 18.28 10.40
C LYS A 17 3.53 17.18 9.36
N ALA A 18 4.40 17.43 8.38
CA ALA A 18 4.80 16.41 7.39
C ALA A 18 5.57 15.24 8.04
N PHE A 19 6.34 15.52 9.10
CA PHE A 19 7.07 14.52 9.88
C PHE A 19 6.19 13.77 10.90
N LEU A 20 5.17 14.45 11.45
CA LEU A 20 4.21 13.86 12.42
C LEU A 20 2.97 13.24 11.78
N HIS A 21 2.79 13.32 10.46
CA HIS A 21 1.83 12.49 9.74
C HIS A 21 2.34 11.04 9.64
N ILE A 22 2.56 10.44 10.80
CA ILE A 22 2.61 8.99 10.98
C ILE A 22 1.20 8.52 10.66
N SER A 23 1.06 8.02 9.44
CA SER A 23 -0.01 7.18 8.94
C SER A 23 -1.12 6.85 9.95
N GLU A 24 -2.16 7.67 10.01
CA GLU A 24 -3.51 7.18 10.33
C GLU A 24 -4.06 6.41 9.11
N GLY A 25 -3.23 5.54 8.52
CA GLY A 25 -3.60 4.56 7.51
C GLY A 25 -4.14 3.31 8.18
N GLY A 26 -5.05 3.48 9.15
CA GLY A 26 -5.75 2.38 9.79
C GLY A 26 -6.79 1.81 8.83
N ASP A 27 -6.41 0.72 8.15
CA ASP A 27 -7.28 -0.37 7.70
C ASP A 27 -8.73 0.02 7.30
N LYS A 28 -8.86 0.75 6.18
CA LYS A 28 -10.14 0.91 5.47
C LYS A 28 -10.28 -0.02 4.26
N ASP A 29 -9.20 -0.69 3.87
CA ASP A 29 -9.11 -1.45 2.62
C ASP A 29 -8.89 -2.96 2.82
N MET A 30 -8.84 -3.49 4.06
CA MET A 30 -8.49 -4.90 4.26
C MET A 30 -9.71 -5.84 4.19
N ALA A 31 -9.44 -7.07 3.76
CA ALA A 31 -10.42 -8.11 3.49
C ALA A 31 -11.11 -8.60 4.76
N LYS A 32 -12.36 -8.17 4.99
CA LYS A 32 -13.19 -8.72 6.07
C LYS A 32 -13.98 -9.94 5.57
N ASN A 33 -14.08 -10.94 6.43
CA ASN A 33 -14.88 -12.15 6.19
C ASN A 33 -16.37 -11.78 6.28
N THR A 34 -17.14 -11.97 5.21
CA THR A 34 -18.53 -11.46 5.15
C THR A 34 -19.57 -12.46 5.68
N GLY A 35 -19.17 -13.69 5.99
CA GLY A 35 -20.09 -14.79 6.33
C GLY A 35 -20.94 -15.31 5.16
N LYS A 36 -20.73 -14.79 3.93
CA LYS A 36 -21.50 -15.13 2.72
C LYS A 36 -20.69 -15.87 1.65
N GLY A 37 -19.57 -16.50 2.03
CA GLY A 37 -18.69 -17.23 1.11
C GLY A 37 -17.76 -16.34 0.26
N TYR A 38 -17.65 -15.05 0.56
CA TYR A 38 -16.67 -14.15 -0.06
C TYR A 38 -16.07 -13.16 0.93
N ARG A 39 -14.92 -12.57 0.60
CA ARG A 39 -14.28 -11.51 1.38
C ARG A 39 -14.52 -10.15 0.72
N ARG A 40 -14.61 -9.08 1.52
CA ARG A 40 -14.67 -7.70 1.01
C ARG A 40 -13.43 -6.95 1.52
N GLY A 41 -12.56 -6.54 0.59
CA GLY A 41 -11.29 -5.84 0.84
C GLY A 41 -10.08 -6.58 0.27
N ALA A 42 -8.90 -5.98 0.37
CA ALA A 42 -7.61 -6.51 -0.07
C ALA A 42 -7.03 -7.52 0.93
N VAL A 43 -6.37 -8.56 0.42
CA VAL A 43 -5.75 -9.60 1.25
C VAL A 43 -4.55 -9.00 2.00
N ASP A 44 -4.53 -9.16 3.33
CA ASP A 44 -3.58 -8.55 4.26
C ASP A 44 -2.16 -9.09 4.21
N ASN A 45 -1.97 -10.36 3.82
CA ASN A 45 -0.64 -10.97 3.78
C ASN A 45 -0.17 -11.34 2.37
N ARG A 46 -0.70 -10.67 1.35
CA ARG A 46 -0.33 -10.92 -0.05
C ARG A 46 -0.06 -9.62 -0.78
N SER A 47 1.03 -9.64 -1.52
CA SER A 47 1.42 -8.58 -2.44
C SER A 47 1.69 -9.18 -3.82
N GLN A 48 1.75 -8.33 -4.84
CA GLN A 48 2.08 -8.76 -6.19
C GLN A 48 3.00 -7.76 -6.87
N ALA A 49 3.90 -8.27 -7.71
CA ALA A 49 4.78 -7.47 -8.54
C ALA A 49 4.71 -7.90 -9.99
N TYR A 50 4.91 -6.94 -10.88
CA TYR A 50 5.03 -7.21 -12.31
C TYR A 50 6.45 -7.63 -12.63
N ASN A 51 6.60 -8.78 -13.30
CA ASN A 51 7.86 -9.24 -13.84
C ASN A 51 7.96 -8.82 -15.33
N PRO A 52 8.79 -7.83 -15.69
CA PRO A 52 8.91 -7.38 -17.07
C PRO A 52 9.60 -8.40 -17.99
N ALA A 53 10.35 -9.37 -17.45
CA ALA A 53 11.03 -10.38 -18.27
C ALA A 53 10.07 -11.45 -18.80
N THR A 54 8.99 -11.74 -18.06
CA THR A 54 7.98 -12.73 -18.43
C THR A 54 6.63 -12.09 -18.74
N GLU A 55 6.51 -10.77 -18.60
CA GLU A 55 5.29 -9.98 -18.71
C GLU A 55 4.13 -10.51 -17.83
N GLN A 56 4.46 -11.06 -16.67
CA GLN A 56 3.50 -11.72 -15.78
C GLN A 56 3.49 -11.12 -14.38
N TRP A 57 2.34 -11.20 -13.73
CA TRP A 57 2.21 -10.82 -12.32
C TRP A 57 2.58 -11.99 -11.42
N VAL A 58 3.44 -11.72 -10.44
CA VAL A 58 3.89 -12.70 -9.45
C VAL A 58 3.35 -12.34 -8.08
N LYS A 59 2.71 -13.30 -7.42
CA LYS A 59 2.23 -13.16 -6.05
C LYS A 59 3.37 -13.44 -5.07
N ARG A 60 3.55 -12.54 -4.10
CA ARG A 60 4.49 -12.66 -3.00
C ARG A 60 3.78 -12.79 -1.67
N ASN A 61 4.40 -13.54 -0.77
CA ASN A 61 4.08 -13.47 0.65
C ASN A 61 4.64 -12.15 1.20
N ALA A 62 3.79 -11.31 1.79
CA ALA A 62 4.20 -10.00 2.29
C ALA A 62 5.12 -10.08 3.53
N GLU A 63 5.06 -11.19 4.29
CA GLU A 63 5.88 -11.40 5.49
C GLU A 63 7.24 -12.02 5.16
N THR A 64 7.25 -13.03 4.28
CA THR A 64 8.47 -13.81 3.97
C THR A 64 9.15 -13.40 2.68
N GLY A 65 8.50 -12.61 1.82
CA GLY A 65 8.98 -12.22 0.49
C GLY A 65 8.98 -13.35 -0.55
N GLN A 66 8.56 -14.56 -0.17
CA GLN A 66 8.60 -15.72 -1.06
C GLN A 66 7.63 -15.56 -2.23
N PHE A 67 8.10 -15.92 -3.44
CA PHE A 67 7.25 -16.05 -4.61
C PHE A 67 6.37 -17.29 -4.47
N MET A 68 5.06 -17.09 -4.60
CA MET A 68 4.07 -18.15 -4.37
C MET A 68 3.47 -18.67 -5.65
N ASP A 69 3.14 -17.76 -6.58
CA ASP A 69 2.28 -18.06 -7.71
C ASP A 69 2.48 -17.04 -8.84
N VAL A 70 2.32 -17.47 -10.08
CA VAL A 70 2.51 -16.64 -11.27
C VAL A 70 1.24 -16.65 -12.11
N LYS A 71 0.75 -15.45 -12.44
CA LYS A 71 -0.47 -15.31 -13.23
C LYS A 71 -0.17 -15.54 -14.71
N GLN A 72 -0.72 -16.62 -15.26
CA GLN A 72 -0.61 -16.94 -16.69
C GLN A 72 -1.39 -16.01 -17.62
N SER A 73 -2.43 -15.32 -17.10
CA SER A 73 -3.28 -14.44 -17.93
C SER A 73 -2.68 -13.05 -18.19
N GLY A 74 -1.49 -12.74 -17.64
CA GLY A 74 -0.85 -11.42 -17.78
C GLY A 74 -1.52 -10.28 -16.99
N GLU A 75 -2.70 -10.51 -16.42
CA GLU A 75 -3.43 -9.55 -15.58
C GLU A 75 -3.04 -9.65 -14.09
N PRO A 76 -3.21 -8.57 -13.30
CA PRO A 76 -2.97 -8.64 -11.87
C PRO A 76 -3.94 -9.58 -11.14
N PHE A 77 -3.50 -10.14 -10.02
CA PHE A 77 -4.37 -10.89 -9.11
C PHE A 77 -5.43 -9.96 -8.51
N LYS A 78 -6.69 -10.37 -8.61
CA LYS A 78 -7.82 -9.64 -8.01
C LYS A 78 -7.69 -9.61 -6.49
N GLY A 79 -7.77 -8.42 -5.89
CA GLY A 79 -7.76 -8.24 -4.43
C GLY A 79 -6.39 -8.45 -3.76
N VAL A 80 -5.29 -8.43 -4.53
CA VAL A 80 -3.92 -8.48 -4.01
C VAL A 80 -3.27 -7.11 -4.24
N ARG A 81 -2.59 -6.58 -3.21
CA ARG A 81 -1.93 -5.27 -3.27
C ARG A 81 -0.77 -5.29 -4.27
N LYS A 82 -0.68 -4.28 -5.15
CA LYS A 82 0.49 -4.08 -6.01
C LYS A 82 1.64 -3.48 -5.20
N GLU A 83 2.84 -3.97 -5.44
CA GLU A 83 4.06 -3.39 -4.92
C GLU A 83 4.50 -2.31 -5.91
N ASP A 84 4.50 -1.06 -5.45
CA ASP A 84 4.86 0.12 -6.25
C ASP A 84 6.36 0.14 -6.58
#